data_AF-A0A528E880-F1
#
_entry.id   AF-A0A528E880-F1
#
_cell.length_a   1.000
_cell.length_b   1.000
_cell.length_c   1.000
_cell.angle_alpha   90.00
_cell.angle_beta   90.00
_cell.angle_gamma   90.00
#
_symmetry.space_group_name_H-M   'P 1'
#
loop_
_entity.id
_entity.type
_entity.pdbx_description
1 polymer ?
#
loop_
_entity_poly.entity_id
_entity_poly.type
_entity_poly.pdbx_seq_one_letter_code
_entity_poly.pdbx_strand_id
1 'polypeptide(L)'
;MPETADPIVWSCRDILAPFGWAPGAVVRVAPDLFEPELRGKFRDEVFATMALCANLRFELRTAHPRTYQEFVRIIAEDQTEYLAWRASAATILRKLGRGHEASGRGPQWPLGNVVLVA
;
A
#
# COMPACT_ATOMS: atom_id res chain seq x y z
N MET A 1 20.28 -19.70 10.98
CA MET A 1 19.09 -19.32 10.20
C MET A 1 18.48 -18.14 10.93
N PRO A 2 18.29 -16.96 10.33
CA PRO A 2 17.60 -15.89 11.06
C PRO A 2 16.14 -16.34 11.24
N GLU A 3 15.64 -16.29 12.46
CA GLU A 3 14.21 -16.43 12.76
C GLU A 3 13.46 -15.45 11.89
N THR A 4 12.62 -15.95 10.98
CA THR A 4 11.60 -15.14 10.33
C THR A 4 10.66 -14.69 11.43
N ALA A 5 10.80 -13.43 11.87
CA ALA A 5 9.85 -12.81 12.78
C ALA A 5 8.43 -12.93 12.18
N ASP A 6 7.45 -13.24 13.04
CA ASP A 6 6.07 -13.37 12.60
C ASP A 6 5.59 -12.08 11.93
N PRO A 7 4.80 -12.18 10.84
CA PRO A 7 4.34 -11.00 10.10
C PRO A 7 3.38 -10.16 10.95
N ILE A 8 3.57 -8.84 10.93
CA ILE A 8 2.69 -7.88 11.61
C ILE A 8 1.36 -7.83 10.85
N VAL A 9 0.25 -8.15 11.51
CA VAL A 9 -1.08 -8.03 10.91
C VAL A 9 -1.55 -6.59 10.98
N TRP A 10 -1.83 -5.99 9.82
CA TRP A 10 -2.23 -4.59 9.71
C TRP A 10 -3.68 -4.47 9.23
N SER A 11 -4.54 -3.93 10.11
CA SER A 11 -6.00 -3.83 9.91
C SER A 11 -6.46 -2.74 8.94
N CYS A 12 -5.53 -2.00 8.31
CA CYS A 12 -5.77 -0.87 7.41
C CYS A 12 -6.56 0.32 8.00
N ARG A 13 -7.12 0.19 9.21
CA ARG A 13 -7.86 1.25 9.92
C ARG A 13 -6.94 2.36 10.43
N ASP A 14 -5.75 1.99 10.85
CA ASP A 14 -4.70 2.95 11.19
C ASP A 14 -3.69 3.03 10.04
N ILE A 15 -3.91 4.00 9.16
CA ILE A 15 -3.13 4.18 7.95
C ILE A 15 -1.69 4.65 8.22
N LEU A 16 -1.40 5.14 9.43
CA LEU A 16 -0.09 5.67 9.81
C LEU A 16 0.77 4.67 10.58
N ALA A 17 0.18 3.58 11.08
CA ALA A 17 0.91 2.55 11.81
C ALA A 17 2.18 2.05 11.11
N PRO A 18 2.21 1.83 9.77
CA PRO A 18 3.40 1.31 9.09
C PRO A 18 4.64 2.20 9.21
N PHE A 19 4.47 3.51 9.36
CA PHE A 19 5.59 4.45 9.47
C PHE A 19 6.39 4.30 10.78
N GLY A 20 5.85 3.58 11.77
CA GLY A 20 6.52 3.29 13.03
C GLY A 20 7.27 1.95 13.06
N TRP A 21 7.21 1.13 12.01
CA TRP A 21 7.79 -0.20 12.02
C TRP A 21 9.23 -0.23 11.52
N ALA A 22 9.97 -1.24 11.99
CA ALA A 22 11.37 -1.43 11.64
C ALA A 22 11.52 -1.73 10.13
N PRO A 23 12.55 -1.18 9.46
CA PRO A 23 12.90 -1.56 8.09
C PRO A 23 13.05 -3.08 7.95
N GLY A 24 12.51 -3.63 6.86
CA GLY A 24 12.51 -5.07 6.59
C GLY A 24 11.41 -5.86 7.31
N ALA A 25 10.58 -5.23 8.14
CA ALA A 25 9.43 -5.92 8.72
C ALA A 25 8.47 -6.42 7.64
N VAL A 26 7.95 -7.63 7.85
CA VAL A 26 6.93 -8.24 7.00
C VAL A 26 5.57 -7.89 7.57
N VAL A 27 4.70 -7.34 6.73
CA VAL A 27 3.37 -6.85 7.09
C VAL A 27 2.34 -7.64 6.32
N ARG A 28 1.44 -8.34 7.03
CA ARG A 28 0.29 -8.98 6.42
C ARG A 28 -0.91 -8.05 6.46
N VAL A 29 -1.42 -7.75 5.29
CA VAL A 29 -2.55 -6.85 5.11
C VAL A 29 -3.84 -7.63 5.34
N ALA A 30 -4.69 -7.13 6.23
CA ALA A 30 -6.01 -7.68 6.48
C ALA A 30 -7.00 -6.55 6.80
N PRO A 31 -8.28 -6.64 6.44
CA PRO A 31 -8.91 -7.68 5.59
C PRO A 31 -8.49 -7.60 4.11
N ASP A 32 -9.04 -8.48 3.26
CA ASP A 32 -8.80 -8.48 1.81
C ASP A 32 -9.30 -7.16 1.19
N LEU A 33 -8.36 -6.34 0.72
CA LEU A 33 -8.64 -5.02 0.15
C LEU A 33 -9.46 -5.06 -1.14
N PHE A 34 -9.55 -6.22 -1.79
CA PHE A 34 -10.26 -6.38 -3.06
C PHE A 34 -11.66 -6.94 -2.89
N GLU A 35 -12.10 -7.22 -1.66
CA GLU A 35 -13.50 -7.46 -1.39
C GLU A 35 -14.33 -6.22 -1.76
N PRO A 36 -15.54 -6.39 -2.35
CA PRO A 36 -16.34 -5.29 -2.87
C PRO A 36 -16.62 -4.17 -1.86
N GLU A 37 -16.79 -4.52 -0.59
CA GLU A 37 -17.14 -3.61 0.50
C GLU A 37 -15.97 -2.70 0.93
N LEU A 38 -14.74 -3.14 0.66
CA LEU A 38 -13.50 -2.49 1.12
C LEU A 38 -12.78 -1.77 -0.01
N ARG A 39 -12.89 -2.28 -1.24
CA ARG A 39 -12.16 -1.79 -2.42
C ARG A 39 -12.34 -0.29 -2.66
N GLY A 40 -13.55 0.23 -2.45
CA GLY A 40 -13.84 1.66 -2.66
C GLY A 40 -13.50 2.57 -1.49
N LYS A 41 -13.19 2.02 -0.31
CA LYS A 41 -13.08 2.81 0.93
C LYS A 41 -11.64 3.01 1.40
N PHE A 42 -10.79 1.99 1.28
CA PHE A 42 -9.45 2.01 1.87
C PHE A 42 -8.32 1.70 0.89
N ARG A 43 -8.61 1.11 -0.27
CA ARG A 43 -7.60 0.58 -1.19
C ARG A 43 -6.55 1.63 -1.57
N ASP A 44 -6.97 2.82 -1.98
CA ASP A 44 -6.03 3.82 -2.50
C ASP A 44 -5.14 4.39 -1.39
N GLU A 45 -5.69 4.62 -0.19
CA GLU A 45 -4.90 5.04 0.98
C GLU A 45 -3.91 3.96 1.44
N VAL A 46 -4.34 2.69 1.42
CA VAL A 46 -3.50 1.57 1.83
C VAL A 46 -2.35 1.38 0.84
N PHE A 47 -2.63 1.41 -0.46
CA PHE A 47 -1.57 1.35 -1.48
C PHE A 47 -0.67 2.60 -1.47
N ALA A 48 -1.20 3.78 -1.15
CA ALA A 48 -0.39 4.97 -0.93
C ALA A 48 0.57 4.79 0.25
N THR A 49 0.12 4.18 1.34
CA THR A 49 0.98 3.86 2.50
C THR A 49 2.07 2.86 2.13
N MET A 50 1.72 1.79 1.41
CA MET A 50 2.67 0.77 0.96
C MET A 50 3.78 1.36 0.10
N ALA A 51 3.41 2.26 -0.81
CA ALA A 51 4.35 2.98 -1.66
C ALA A 51 5.27 3.91 -0.86
N LEU A 52 4.75 4.60 0.16
CA LEU A 52 5.53 5.51 1.01
C LEU A 52 6.43 4.75 2.00
N CYS A 53 6.11 3.50 2.32
CA CYS A 53 6.89 2.60 3.20
C CYS A 53 7.67 1.56 2.38
N ALA A 54 8.44 2.01 1.39
CA ALA A 54 9.19 1.14 0.48
C ALA A 54 10.22 0.21 1.17
N ASN A 55 10.57 0.51 2.43
CA ASN A 55 11.46 -0.27 3.28
C ASN A 55 10.78 -1.46 3.99
N LEU A 56 9.45 -1.57 3.92
CA LEU A 56 8.68 -2.69 4.49
C LEU A 56 8.25 -3.65 3.39
N ARG A 57 8.07 -4.93 3.73
CA ARG A 57 7.51 -5.93 2.83
C ARG A 57 6.04 -6.16 3.16
N PHE A 58 5.15 -5.98 2.19
CA PHE A 58 3.72 -6.20 2.37
C PHE A 58 3.27 -7.50 1.69
N GLU A 59 2.59 -8.35 2.46
CA GLU A 59 1.89 -9.53 1.99
C GLU A 59 0.40 -9.21 1.84
N LEU A 60 -0.08 -9.21 0.60
CA LEU A 60 -1.49 -9.09 0.27
C LEU A 60 -2.08 -10.47 0.04
N ARG A 61 -3.05 -10.85 0.87
CA ARG A 61 -3.87 -12.04 0.62
C ARG A 61 -5.20 -11.60 0.03
N THR A 62 -5.54 -12.16 -1.12
CA THR A 62 -6.83 -11.85 -1.76
C THR A 62 -7.44 -13.04 -2.48
N ALA A 63 -8.76 -13.16 -2.39
CA ALA A 63 -9.54 -14.08 -3.22
C ALA A 63 -9.73 -13.55 -4.67
N HIS A 64 -9.32 -12.31 -4.94
CA HIS A 64 -9.55 -11.60 -6.20
C HIS A 64 -8.24 -11.18 -6.90
N PRO A 65 -7.31 -12.11 -7.20
CA PRO A 65 -6.00 -11.77 -7.75
C PRO A 65 -6.06 -11.06 -9.11
N ARG A 66 -7.07 -11.35 -9.93
CA ARG A 66 -7.28 -10.66 -11.22
C ARG A 66 -7.63 -9.18 -11.01
N THR A 67 -8.44 -8.87 -10.00
CA THR A 67 -8.82 -7.50 -9.67
C THR A 67 -7.62 -6.71 -9.14
N TYR A 68 -6.74 -7.35 -8.37
CA TYR A 68 -5.44 -6.75 -8.00
C TYR A 68 -4.60 -6.42 -9.23
N GLN A 69 -4.41 -7.39 -10.15
CA GLN A 69 -3.60 -7.19 -11.35
C GLN A 69 -4.15 -6.07 -12.22
N GLU A 70 -5.47 -6.04 -12.41
CA GLU A 70 -6.15 -4.99 -13.16
C GLU A 70 -5.97 -3.62 -12.52
N PHE A 71 -6.14 -3.51 -11.20
CA PHE A 71 -5.93 -2.27 -10.46
C PHE A 71 -4.51 -1.73 -10.61
N VAL A 72 -3.50 -2.58 -10.43
CA VAL A 72 -2.09 -2.19 -10.54
C VAL A 72 -1.76 -1.75 -11.97
N ARG A 73 -2.30 -2.44 -12.98
CA ARG A 73 -2.17 -2.04 -14.38
C ARG A 73 -2.81 -0.68 -14.65
N ILE A 74 -4.05 -0.48 -14.19
CA ILE A 74 -4.78 0.78 -14.39
C ILE A 74 -4.03 1.95 -13.76
N ILE A 75 -3.55 1.85 -12.52
CA ILE A 75 -2.77 2.94 -11.91
C ILE A 75 -1.47 3.23 -12.68
N ALA A 76 -0.84 2.22 -13.27
CA ALA A 76 0.39 2.40 -14.04
C ALA A 76 0.15 3.06 -15.41
N GLU A 77 -1.02 2.84 -16.02
CA GLU A 77 -1.33 3.24 -17.40
C GLU A 77 -2.24 4.48 -17.48
N ASP A 78 -3.12 4.70 -16.50
CA ASP A 78 -4.10 5.78 -16.48
C ASP A 78 -3.65 6.95 -15.59
N GLN A 79 -3.45 8.12 -16.21
CA GLN A 79 -3.00 9.31 -15.52
C GLN A 79 -4.00 9.83 -14.47
N THR A 80 -5.30 9.67 -14.69
CA THR A 80 -6.36 10.10 -13.76
C THR A 80 -6.31 9.27 -12.49
N GLU A 81 -6.21 7.94 -12.64
CA GLU A 81 -6.12 7.00 -11.53
C GLU A 81 -4.80 7.18 -10.76
N TYR A 82 -3.70 7.42 -11.48
CA TYR A 82 -2.43 7.79 -10.86
C TYR A 82 -2.54 9.08 -10.03
N LEU A 83 -3.22 10.12 -10.54
CA LEU A 83 -3.43 11.37 -9.80
C LEU A 83 -4.33 11.19 -8.58
N ALA A 84 -5.37 10.36 -8.67
CA ALA A 84 -6.24 10.02 -7.54
C ALA A 84 -5.45 9.32 -6.43
N TRP A 85 -4.63 8.32 -6.79
CA TRP A 85 -3.69 7.68 -5.86
C TRP A 85 -2.72 8.71 -5.25
N ARG A 86 -2.16 9.60 -6.06
CA ARG A 86 -1.20 10.63 -5.60
C ARG A 86 -1.83 11.60 -4.61
N ALA A 87 -3.11 11.94 -4.77
CA ALA A 87 -3.84 12.76 -3.80
C ALA A 87 -3.96 12.08 -2.43
N SER A 88 -4.13 10.75 -2.42
CA SER A 88 -4.11 9.93 -1.20
C SER A 88 -2.73 9.97 -0.54
N ALA A 89 -1.66 9.73 -1.30
CA ALA A 89 -0.28 9.82 -0.80
C ALA A 89 0.06 11.21 -0.23
N ALA A 90 -0.34 12.28 -0.91
CA ALA A 90 -0.15 13.65 -0.44
C ALA A 90 -0.89 13.92 0.88
N THR A 91 -2.07 13.34 1.06
CA THR A 91 -2.84 13.45 2.31
C THR A 91 -2.15 12.74 3.46
N ILE A 92 -1.61 11.54 3.23
CA ILE A 92 -0.84 10.78 4.23
C ILE A 92 0.44 11.54 4.60
N LEU A 93 1.20 12.03 3.61
CA LEU A 93 2.40 12.83 3.85
C LEU A 93 2.10 14.09 4.67
N ARG A 94 0.98 14.78 4.42
CA ARG A 94 0.55 15.92 5.23
C ARG A 94 0.25 15.53 6.68
N LYS A 95 -0.43 14.40 6.91
CA LYS A 95 -0.68 13.88 8.27
C LYS A 95 0.62 13.58 9.03
N LEU A 96 1.69 13.21 8.30
CA LEU A 96 3.03 12.96 8.85
C LEU A 96 3.89 14.24 8.98
N GLY A 97 3.38 15.42 8.64
CA GLY A 97 4.19 16.66 8.60
C GLY A 97 5.19 16.73 7.43
N ARG A 98 5.14 15.76 6.50
CA ARG A 98 6.05 15.58 5.36
C ARG A 98 5.43 16.06 4.03
N GLY A 99 4.51 17.01 4.09
CA GLY A 99 3.72 17.46 2.92
C GLY A 99 4.57 17.96 1.74
N HIS A 100 5.78 18.47 2.01
CA HIS A 100 6.71 18.91 0.98
C HIS A 100 7.18 17.78 0.04
N GLU A 101 7.13 16.52 0.49
CA GLU A 101 7.53 15.36 -0.32
C GLU A 101 6.48 15.01 -1.40
N ALA A 102 5.25 15.53 -1.28
CA ALA A 102 4.15 15.20 -2.20
C ALA A 102 4.38 15.70 -3.64
N SER A 103 5.27 16.67 -3.85
CA SER A 103 5.66 17.16 -5.18
C SER A 103 6.66 16.24 -5.89
N GLY A 104 7.23 15.25 -5.21
CA GLY A 104 8.20 14.31 -5.76
C GLY A 104 7.64 13.39 -6.86
N ARG A 105 8.52 12.59 -7.45
CA ARG A 105 8.11 11.51 -8.37
C ARG A 105 7.41 10.42 -7.56
N GLY A 106 6.36 9.82 -8.15
CA GLY A 106 5.71 8.65 -7.57
C GLY A 106 6.59 7.39 -7.67
N PRO A 107 6.17 6.30 -7.03
CA PRO A 107 6.85 5.01 -7.12
C PRO A 107 6.77 4.46 -8.54
N GLN A 108 7.61 3.48 -8.82
CA GLN A 108 7.42 2.61 -9.98
C GLN A 108 6.33 1.58 -9.67
N TRP A 109 5.43 1.38 -10.63
CA TRP A 109 4.40 0.33 -10.58
C TRP A 109 4.81 -0.87 -11.44
N PRO A 110 4.55 -2.12 -11.02
CA PRO A 110 4.01 -2.52 -9.72
C PRO A 110 4.97 -2.22 -8.55
N LEU A 111 4.43 -2.02 -7.35
CA LEU A 111 5.23 -1.78 -6.14
C LEU A 111 6.12 -3.00 -5.85
N GLY A 112 7.44 -2.83 -5.87
CA GLY A 112 8.39 -3.93 -5.66
C GLY A 112 8.38 -4.52 -4.24
N ASN A 113 7.75 -3.83 -3.28
CA ASN A 113 7.65 -4.25 -1.89
C ASN A 113 6.32 -4.91 -1.53
N VAL A 114 5.44 -5.13 -2.52
CA VAL A 114 4.14 -5.78 -2.35
C VAL A 114 4.15 -7.15 -3.02
N VAL A 115 3.79 -8.19 -2.26
CA VAL A 115 3.74 -9.57 -2.73
C VAL A 115 2.34 -10.13 -2.51
N LEU A 116 1.76 -10.72 -3.55
CA LEU A 116 0.54 -11.52 -3.43
C LEU A 116 0.86 -12.87 -2.80
N VAL A 117 0.13 -13.23 -1.74
CA VAL A 117 0.22 -14.52 -1.05
C VAL A 117 -1.14 -15.24 -1.13
N ALA A 118 -1.11 -16.57 -1.25
CA ALA A 118 -2.31 -17.43 -1.33
C ALA A 118 -2.94 -17.70 0.05
#